data_AF-A0AAW5U922-F1
#
_entry.id   AF-A0AAW5U922-F1
#
_cell.length_a   1.000
_cell.length_b   1.000
_cell.length_c   1.000
_cell.angle_alpha   90.00
_cell.angle_beta   90.00
_cell.angle_gamma   90.00
#
_symmetry.space_group_name_H-M   'P 1'
#
loop_
_entity.id
_entity.type
_entity.pdbx_description
1 polymer ?
#
loop_
_entity_poly.entity_id
_entity_poly.type
_entity_poly.pdbx_seq_one_letter_code
_entity_poly.pdbx_strand_id
1 'polypeptide(L)'
;MWIRGRVQIVLALAVAFYKIPYPISIDANGEVINQRTVQVFVPYKYLYLFDEPRTAHVSFEGNDNVSYNCNIISHNAKLIHSEDGNYFMAIATVITLGQNTPILQKYMKADVRIIVSNKTLWQQVFG
;
A
#
# COMPACT_ATOMS: atom_id res chain seq x y z
N MET A 1 26.87 17.88 -35.03
CA MET A 1 27.17 17.03 -33.86
C MET A 1 26.39 17.49 -32.63
N TRP A 2 25.04 17.51 -32.70
CA TRP A 2 24.17 17.94 -31.57
C TRP A 2 22.98 16.98 -31.34
N ILE A 3 22.65 16.15 -32.34
CA ILE A 3 21.52 15.20 -32.29
C ILE A 3 21.92 13.91 -31.55
N ARG A 4 23.18 13.48 -31.69
CA ARG A 4 23.69 12.20 -31.15
C ARG A 4 23.65 12.13 -29.60
N GLY A 5 23.94 13.26 -28.92
CA GLY A 5 23.89 13.33 -27.46
C GLY A 5 22.46 13.37 -26.90
N ARG A 6 21.51 14.03 -27.60
CA ARG A 6 20.11 14.09 -27.18
C ARG A 6 19.43 12.72 -27.27
N VAL A 7 19.75 11.93 -28.31
CA VAL A 7 19.23 10.56 -28.45
C VAL A 7 19.72 9.64 -27.33
N GLN A 8 20.97 9.77 -26.90
CA GLN A 8 21.51 8.98 -25.79
C GLN A 8 20.82 9.29 -24.46
N ILE A 9 20.51 10.57 -24.20
CA ILE A 9 19.79 11.00 -22.99
C ILE A 9 18.37 10.42 -22.98
N VAL A 10 17.65 10.50 -24.10
CA VAL A 10 16.28 9.94 -24.21
C VAL A 10 16.29 8.42 -24.04
N LEU A 11 17.26 7.72 -24.65
CA LEU A 11 17.38 6.27 -24.52
C LEU A 11 17.74 5.85 -23.09
N ALA A 12 18.66 6.56 -22.44
CA ALA A 12 19.02 6.30 -21.05
C ALA A 12 17.83 6.55 -20.11
N LEU A 13 17.05 7.61 -20.35
CA LEU A 13 15.85 7.91 -19.57
C LEU A 13 14.78 6.84 -19.77
N ALA A 14 14.55 6.38 -21.01
CA ALA A 14 13.61 5.30 -21.30
C ALA A 14 13.99 3.99 -20.59
N VAL A 15 15.28 3.62 -20.59
CA VAL A 15 15.77 2.44 -19.86
C VAL A 15 15.60 2.60 -18.35
N ALA A 16 15.84 3.79 -17.81
CA ALA A 16 15.61 4.08 -16.39
C ALA A 16 14.12 3.92 -16.03
N PHE A 17 13.21 4.53 -16.81
CA PHE A 17 11.76 4.36 -16.66
C PHE A 17 11.35 2.88 -16.70
N TYR A 18 11.96 2.07 -17.55
CA TYR A 18 11.64 0.65 -17.66
C TYR A 18 12.09 -0.21 -16.46
N LYS A 19 13.12 0.24 -15.73
CA LYS A 19 13.74 -0.48 -14.60
C LYS A 19 13.25 -0.03 -13.23
N ILE A 20 12.64 1.15 -13.13
CA ILE A 20 12.08 1.64 -11.87
C ILE A 20 10.79 0.86 -11.57
N PRO A 21 10.63 0.29 -10.36
CA PRO A 21 9.38 -0.33 -9.97
C PRO A 21 8.29 0.74 -9.85
N TYR A 22 7.12 0.44 -10.41
CA TYR A 22 5.92 1.25 -10.23
C TYR A 22 5.01 0.48 -9.30
N PRO A 23 5.15 0.66 -7.98
CA PRO A 23 4.31 -0.07 -7.04
C PRO A 23 2.85 0.31 -7.28
N ILE A 24 2.03 -0.68 -7.65
CA ILE A 24 0.59 -0.51 -7.72
C ILE A 24 0.10 -0.58 -6.28
N SER A 25 -0.37 0.56 -5.76
CA SER A 25 -0.92 0.66 -4.42
C SER A 25 -2.42 0.94 -4.44
N ILE A 26 -3.09 0.51 -3.38
CA ILE A 26 -4.47 0.87 -3.09
C ILE A 26 -4.44 1.78 -1.88
N ASP A 27 -4.96 2.99 -2.05
CA ASP A 27 -5.24 3.89 -0.93
C ASP A 27 -6.52 3.44 -0.23
N ALA A 28 -6.45 3.32 1.09
CA ALA A 28 -7.53 2.89 1.96
C ALA A 28 -7.41 3.62 3.30
N ASN A 29 -8.53 3.70 4.01
CA ASN A 29 -8.56 4.23 5.36
C ASN A 29 -8.62 3.09 6.36
N GLY A 30 -8.21 3.34 7.59
CA GLY A 30 -8.26 2.36 8.66
C GLY A 30 -8.42 3.00 10.02
N GLU A 31 -8.64 2.13 11.00
CA GLU A 31 -8.75 2.51 12.39
C GLU A 31 -8.00 1.49 13.26
N VAL A 32 -7.39 1.98 14.33
CA VAL A 32 -6.75 1.11 15.31
C VAL A 32 -7.81 0.40 16.14
N ILE A 33 -7.81 -0.92 16.14
CA ILE A 33 -8.69 -1.73 17.00
C ILE A 33 -7.99 -2.22 18.27
N ASN A 34 -6.67 -2.38 18.20
CA ASN A 34 -5.81 -2.84 19.30
C ASN A 34 -4.40 -2.29 19.12
N GLN A 35 -3.54 -2.40 20.13
CA GLN A 35 -2.18 -1.82 20.17
C GLN A 35 -1.27 -2.22 18.99
N ARG A 36 -1.60 -3.29 18.24
CA ARG A 36 -0.83 -3.75 17.07
C ARG A 36 -1.69 -4.07 15.86
N THR A 37 -2.99 -3.84 15.95
CA THR A 37 -3.95 -4.31 14.95
C THR A 37 -4.79 -3.14 14.46
N VAL A 38 -4.83 -3.03 13.14
CA VAL A 38 -5.53 -1.98 12.42
C VAL A 38 -6.59 -2.65 11.56
N GLN A 39 -7.84 -2.20 11.68
CA GLN A 39 -8.88 -2.53 10.72
C GLN A 39 -8.75 -1.59 9.53
N VAL A 40 -8.77 -2.14 8.32
CA VAL A 40 -8.59 -1.39 7.08
C VAL A 40 -9.86 -1.53 6.25
N PHE A 41 -10.41 -0.40 5.81
CA PHE A 41 -11.58 -0.32 4.95
C PHE A 41 -11.14 -0.18 3.51
N VAL A 42 -11.16 -1.30 2.79
CA VAL A 42 -10.66 -1.39 1.42
C VAL A 42 -11.83 -1.27 0.45
N PRO A 43 -11.73 -0.47 -0.63
CA PRO A 43 -12.78 -0.39 -1.63
C PRO A 43 -13.12 -1.76 -2.24
N TYR A 44 -14.40 -2.09 -2.32
CA TYR A 44 -14.89 -3.43 -2.71
C TYR A 44 -14.45 -3.88 -4.10
N LYS A 45 -14.22 -2.93 -5.02
CA LYS A 45 -13.67 -3.20 -6.35
C LYS A 45 -12.34 -3.94 -6.33
N TYR A 46 -11.59 -3.92 -5.22
CA TYR A 46 -10.29 -4.57 -5.09
C TYR A 46 -10.33 -5.91 -4.36
N LEU A 47 -11.50 -6.43 -4.01
CA LEU A 47 -11.63 -7.68 -3.25
C LEU A 47 -10.84 -8.84 -3.88
N TYR A 48 -10.87 -8.96 -5.22
CA TYR A 48 -10.17 -10.00 -5.99
C TYR A 48 -8.63 -9.98 -5.84
N LEU A 49 -8.05 -8.90 -5.31
CA LEU A 49 -6.61 -8.78 -5.10
C LEU A 49 -6.15 -9.36 -3.76
N PHE A 50 -7.07 -9.79 -2.89
CA PHE A 50 -6.78 -10.21 -1.51
C PHE A 50 -6.73 -11.73 -1.32
N ASP A 51 -6.72 -12.49 -2.43
CA ASP A 51 -6.49 -13.95 -2.42
C ASP A 51 -5.04 -14.30 -2.05
N GLU A 52 -4.12 -13.36 -2.19
CA GLU A 52 -2.71 -13.50 -1.79
C GLU A 52 -2.38 -12.58 -0.60
N PRO A 53 -1.37 -12.92 0.21
CA PRO A 53 -0.89 -12.05 1.29
C PRO A 53 -0.42 -10.70 0.74
N ARG A 54 -0.80 -9.62 1.41
CA ARG A 54 -0.39 -8.24 1.04
C ARG A 54 0.32 -7.55 2.19
N THR A 55 1.21 -6.64 1.83
CA THR A 55 1.83 -5.70 2.75
C THR A 55 1.17 -4.35 2.60
N ALA A 56 1.15 -3.57 3.68
CA ALA A 56 0.59 -2.24 3.71
C ALA A 56 1.51 -1.30 4.47
N HIS A 57 1.56 -0.06 4.00
CA HIS A 57 2.15 1.07 4.70
C HIS A 57 1.03 1.80 5.44
N VAL A 58 1.19 2.01 6.74
CA VAL A 58 0.17 2.62 7.58
C VAL A 58 0.76 3.84 8.28
N SER A 59 0.17 5.01 8.03
CA SER A 59 0.42 6.24 8.78
C SER A 59 -0.73 6.45 9.76
N PHE A 60 -0.42 6.88 10.97
CA PHE A 60 -1.44 7.08 12.01
C PHE A 60 -1.70 8.56 12.24
N GLU A 61 -2.94 8.91 12.55
CA GLU A 61 -3.39 10.28 12.80
C GLU A 61 -2.52 11.00 13.85
N GLY A 62 -1.98 12.16 13.50
CA GLY A 62 -1.07 12.90 14.38
C GLY A 62 0.39 12.45 14.31
N ASN A 63 0.73 11.53 13.40
CA ASN A 63 2.10 11.15 13.04
C ASN A 63 2.25 10.88 11.54
N ASP A 64 1.95 11.89 10.72
CA ASP A 64 1.91 11.79 9.26
C ASP A 64 3.30 11.55 8.63
N ASN A 65 4.37 11.85 9.36
CA ASN A 65 5.75 11.70 8.90
C ASN A 65 6.28 10.27 9.02
N VAL A 66 5.57 9.37 9.69
CA VAL A 66 6.02 7.98 9.91
C VAL A 66 5.00 7.00 9.36
N SER A 67 5.43 6.24 8.36
CA SER A 67 4.69 5.10 7.83
C SER A 67 5.26 3.80 8.40
N TYR A 68 4.40 2.96 8.95
CA TYR A 68 4.74 1.66 9.50
C TYR A 68 4.40 0.55 8.51
N ASN A 69 5.31 -0.41 8.37
CA ASN A 69 5.05 -1.60 7.58
C ASN A 69 4.13 -2.55 8.36
N CYS A 70 3.04 -2.96 7.71
CA CYS A 70 2.04 -3.86 8.25
C CYS A 70 1.80 -5.02 7.29
N ASN A 71 1.51 -6.20 7.82
CA ASN A 71 1.05 -7.34 7.04
C ASN A 71 -0.47 -7.42 7.12
N ILE A 72 -1.13 -7.60 5.98
CA ILE A 72 -2.55 -7.94 5.95
C ILE A 72 -2.66 -9.44 6.22
N ILE A 73 -3.19 -9.78 7.39
CA ILE A 73 -3.24 -11.16 7.90
C ILE A 73 -4.56 -11.85 7.55
N SER A 74 -5.62 -11.09 7.33
CA SER A 74 -6.93 -11.61 6.96
C SER A 74 -7.81 -10.53 6.36
N HIS A 75 -8.87 -10.95 5.69
CA HIS A 75 -9.92 -10.07 5.20
C HIS A 75 -11.29 -10.72 5.40
N ASN A 76 -12.31 -9.87 5.48
CA ASN A 76 -13.71 -10.26 5.53
C ASN A 76 -14.41 -9.65 4.32
N ALA A 77 -14.84 -10.49 3.38
CA ALA A 77 -15.49 -10.11 2.13
C ALA A 77 -16.92 -9.58 2.29
N LYS A 78 -17.44 -9.48 3.53
CA LYS A 78 -18.75 -8.89 3.79
C LYS A 78 -18.75 -7.43 3.35
N LEU A 79 -19.72 -7.09 2.50
CA LEU A 79 -19.94 -5.74 2.02
C LEU A 79 -20.31 -4.79 3.17
N ILE A 80 -19.61 -3.67 3.23
CA ILE A 80 -19.88 -2.54 4.11
C ILE A 80 -20.23 -1.36 3.20
N HIS A 81 -21.46 -0.88 3.29
CA HIS A 81 -21.92 0.27 2.54
C HIS A 81 -21.67 1.56 3.34
N SER A 82 -21.08 2.56 2.70
CA SER A 82 -20.88 3.91 3.23
C SER A 82 -21.33 4.93 2.16
N GLU A 83 -21.55 6.17 2.58
CA GLU A 83 -21.90 7.28 1.66
C GLU A 83 -20.83 7.47 0.57
N ASP A 84 -19.55 7.26 0.93
CA ASP A 84 -18.40 7.41 0.03
C ASP A 84 -18.16 6.18 -0.88
N GLY A 85 -18.92 5.10 -0.68
CA GLY A 85 -18.87 3.90 -1.51
C GLY A 85 -18.95 2.58 -0.75
N ASN A 86 -18.59 1.52 -1.46
CA ASN A 86 -18.66 0.14 -0.97
C ASN A 86 -17.28 -0.36 -0.57
N TYR A 87 -17.18 -0.93 0.62
CA TYR A 87 -15.93 -1.39 1.23
C TYR A 87 -16.05 -2.83 1.75
N PHE A 88 -14.91 -3.44 2.00
CA PHE A 88 -14.78 -4.65 2.81
C PHE A 88 -13.69 -4.42 3.85
N MET A 89 -13.67 -5.26 4.87
CA MET A 89 -12.75 -5.10 5.99
C MET A 89 -11.53 -6.01 5.81
N ALA A 90 -10.33 -5.47 6.01
CA ALA A 90 -9.09 -6.22 6.13
C ALA A 90 -8.45 -5.96 7.50
N ILE A 91 -7.72 -6.95 8.02
CA ILE A 91 -6.98 -6.83 9.29
C ILE A 91 -5.50 -6.74 8.97
N ALA A 92 -4.88 -5.64 9.37
CA ALA A 92 -3.45 -5.42 9.26
C ALA A 92 -2.79 -5.47 10.64
N THR A 93 -1.63 -6.13 10.71
CA THR A 93 -0.81 -6.19 11.93
C THR A 93 0.50 -5.46 11.69
N VAL A 94 0.85 -4.57 12.61
CA VAL A 94 2.10 -3.78 12.56
C VAL A 94 3.31 -4.69 12.77
N ILE A 95 4.28 -4.62 11.86
CA ILE A 95 5.55 -5.35 11.97
C ILE A 95 6.50 -4.56 12.86
N THR A 96 6.59 -4.94 14.13
CA THR A 96 7.45 -4.25 15.10
C THR A 96 8.85 -4.87 15.09
N LEU A 97 9.74 -4.38 14.22
CA LEU A 97 11.16 -4.77 14.20
C LEU A 97 11.95 -3.93 15.21
N GLY A 98 11.85 -4.29 16.49
CA GLY A 98 12.82 -3.87 17.52
C GLY A 98 12.95 -2.38 17.86
N GLN A 99 12.08 -1.49 17.37
CA GLN A 99 12.08 -0.07 17.72
C GLN A 99 10.69 0.42 18.16
N ASN A 100 10.70 1.37 19.11
CA ASN A 100 9.59 2.16 19.65
C ASN A 100 8.23 1.83 19.03
N THR A 101 7.53 0.88 19.66
CA THR A 101 6.15 0.57 19.27
C THR A 101 5.34 1.86 19.42
N PRO A 102 4.69 2.37 18.35
CA PRO A 102 3.82 3.51 18.50
C PRO A 102 2.75 3.15 19.53
N ILE A 103 2.47 4.06 20.46
CA ILE A 103 1.38 3.88 21.41
C ILE A 103 0.10 4.12 20.62
N LEU A 104 -0.41 3.06 19.99
CA LEU A 104 -1.63 3.12 19.22
C LEU A 104 -2.83 3.10 20.16
N GLN A 105 -3.66 4.13 20.06
CA GLN A 105 -4.91 4.24 20.81
C GLN A 105 -6.06 3.69 19.97
N LYS A 106 -7.03 3.06 20.63
CA LYS A 106 -8.22 2.55 19.96
C LYS A 106 -8.97 3.69 19.28
N TYR A 107 -9.46 3.44 18.06
CA TYR A 107 -10.19 4.39 17.19
C TYR A 107 -9.33 5.51 16.59
N MET A 108 -8.01 5.48 16.79
CA MET A 108 -7.10 6.36 16.06
C MET A 108 -7.21 6.08 14.56
N LYS A 109 -7.42 7.12 13.75
CA LYS A 109 -7.50 6.96 12.29
C LYS A 109 -6.13 6.63 11.72
N ALA A 110 -6.14 5.93 10.61
CA ALA A 110 -4.95 5.54 9.90
C ALA A 110 -5.14 5.64 8.39
N ASP A 111 -4.15 6.22 7.72
CA ASP A 111 -4.04 6.22 6.27
C ASP A 111 -3.25 4.99 5.85
N VAL A 112 -3.84 4.17 4.97
CA VAL A 112 -3.30 2.86 4.61
C VAL A 112 -3.03 2.80 3.11
N ARG A 113 -1.80 2.48 2.75
CA ARG A 113 -1.39 2.19 1.37
C ARG A 113 -1.02 0.73 1.23
N ILE A 114 -1.90 -0.05 0.61
CA ILE A 114 -1.72 -1.48 0.41
C ILE A 114 -0.92 -1.70 -0.86
N ILE A 115 0.20 -2.40 -0.78
CA ILE A 115 1.04 -2.72 -1.94
C ILE A 115 0.48 -3.98 -2.61
N VAL A 116 -0.07 -3.83 -3.81
CA VAL A 116 -0.60 -4.94 -4.61
C VAL A 116 0.53 -5.62 -5.38
N SER A 117 1.38 -4.81 -6.00
CA SER A 117 2.52 -5.26 -6.80
C SER A 117 3.64 -4.26 -6.67
N ASN A 118 4.88 -4.73 -6.50
CA ASN A 118 6.08 -3.92 -6.58
C ASN A 118 6.92 -4.29 -7.82
N LYS A 119 6.26 -4.82 -8.86
CA LYS A 119 6.94 -5.23 -10.09
C LYS A 119 7.32 -4.02 -10.93
N THR A 120 8.43 -4.15 -11.65
CA THR A 120 8.78 -3.21 -12.73
C THR A 120 7.89 -3.47 -13.94
N LEU A 121 7.77 -2.48 -14.84
CA LEU A 121 7.08 -2.67 -16.12
C LEU A 121 7.67 -3.86 -16.90
N TRP A 122 8.98 -4.07 -16.80
CA TRP A 122 9.64 -5.23 -17.41
C TRP A 122 9.14 -6.56 -16.86
N GLN A 123 9.07 -6.71 -15.53
CA GLN A 123 8.55 -7.91 -14.88
C GLN A 123 7.04 -8.11 -15.11
N GLN A 124 6.29 -7.04 -15.41
CA GLN A 124 4.87 -7.14 -15.71
C GLN A 124 4.61 -7.59 -17.15
N VAL A 125 5.43 -7.18 -18.11
CA VAL A 125 5.25 -7.47 -19.55
C VAL A 125 5.92 -8.77 -19.98
N PHE A 126 7.06 -9.11 -19.38
CA PHE A 126 7.90 -10.25 -19.79
C PHE A 126 8.07 -11.33 -18.71
N GLY A 127 7.40 -11.18 -17.56
CA GLY A 127 7.49 -12.12 -16.42
C GLY A 127 6.34 -13.10 -16.33
#